data_AF-A0A4S8PVT8-F1
#
_entry.id   AF-A0A4S8PVT8-F1
#
_cell.length_a   1.000
_cell.length_b   1.000
_cell.length_c   1.000
_cell.angle_alpha   90.00
_cell.angle_beta   90.00
_cell.angle_gamma   90.00
#
_symmetry.space_group_name_H-M   'P 1'
#
loop_
_entity.id
_entity.type
_entity.pdbx_description
1 polymer ?
#
loop_
_entity_poly.entity_id
_entity_poly.type
_entity_poly.pdbx_seq_one_letter_code
_entity_poly.pdbx_strand_id
1 'polypeptide(L)' 'MTTRSTSHPVEDLAWTTWRKSSRSSDSGNGQCVEVRASAADLASTVFQVRDSKLGGASPTLRLTAGDFTALLKQSNQH' A
#
# COMPACT_ATOMS: atom_id res chain seq x y z
N MET A 1 36.28 5.58 -9.95
CA MET A 1 35.50 4.49 -9.31
C MET A 1 34.03 4.89 -9.40
N THR A 2 33.34 4.47 -10.44
CA THR A 2 31.91 4.78 -10.65
C THR A 2 31.17 3.45 -10.54
N THR A 3 30.50 3.23 -9.42
CA THR A 3 29.69 2.03 -9.21
C THR A 3 28.49 2.09 -10.16
N ARG A 4 28.46 1.13 -11.09
CA ARG A 4 27.32 0.82 -11.97
C ARG A 4 26.08 0.59 -11.11
N SER A 5 25.07 1.45 -11.27
CA SER A 5 23.72 1.21 -10.78
C SER A 5 23.12 0.09 -11.63
N THR A 6 23.14 -1.15 -11.11
CA THR A 6 22.42 -2.28 -11.70
C THR A 6 20.95 -2.07 -11.41
N SER A 7 20.22 -1.50 -12.37
CA SER A 7 18.77 -1.48 -12.37
C SER A 7 18.25 -2.93 -12.43
N HIS A 8 17.69 -3.43 -11.33
CA HIS A 8 16.92 -4.67 -11.35
C HIS A 8 15.51 -4.38 -11.86
N PRO A 9 15.12 -4.82 -13.06
CA PRO A 9 13.78 -4.58 -13.62
C PRO A 9 12.65 -5.26 -12.81
N VAL A 10 12.97 -6.07 -11.80
CA VAL A 10 11.98 -6.77 -10.96
C VAL A 10 11.43 -5.89 -9.83
N GLU A 11 12.18 -4.88 -9.38
CA GLU A 11 11.77 -4.05 -8.24
C GLU A 11 10.72 -3.01 -8.63
N ASP A 12 10.77 -2.51 -9.87
CA ASP A 12 9.80 -1.53 -10.41
C ASP A 12 8.45 -2.17 -10.76
N LEU A 13 8.41 -3.49 -10.99
CA LEU A 13 7.18 -4.26 -11.24
C LEU A 13 6.60 -4.89 -9.98
N ALA A 14 7.29 -4.80 -8.84
CA ALA A 14 6.90 -5.53 -7.65
C ALA A 14 5.63 -4.96 -7.01
N TRP A 15 5.34 -3.66 -7.16
CA TRP A 15 4.27 -2.99 -6.40
C TRP A 15 3.24 -2.33 -7.32
N THR A 16 1.95 -2.55 -7.06
CA THR A 16 0.88 -1.88 -7.80
C THR A 16 0.83 -0.39 -7.45
N THR A 17 0.58 0.48 -8.42
CA THR A 17 0.45 1.93 -8.18
C THR A 17 -0.64 2.25 -7.16
N TRP A 18 -0.38 3.23 -6.30
CA TRP A 18 -1.37 3.77 -5.37
C TRP A 18 -2.59 4.30 -6.12
N ARG A 19 -3.79 3.90 -5.67
CA ARG A 19 -5.05 4.43 -6.20
C ARG A 19 -5.78 5.19 -5.10
N LYS A 20 -5.91 6.50 -5.31
CA LYS A 20 -6.70 7.39 -4.45
C LYS A 20 -8.12 6.84 -4.28
N SER A 21 -8.61 6.81 -3.04
CA SER A 21 -9.98 6.38 -2.75
C SER A 21 -11.01 7.34 -3.36
N SER A 22 -12.05 6.79 -3.99
CA SER A 22 -13.19 7.57 -4.50
C SER A 22 -14.13 8.07 -3.40
N ARG A 23 -13.96 7.60 -2.16
CA ARG A 23 -14.68 8.09 -0.97
C ARG A 23 -14.01 9.29 -0.30
N SER A 24 -12.99 9.84 -0.95
CA SER A 24 -12.26 11.00 -0.46
C SER A 24 -12.98 12.30 -0.80
N SER A 25 -13.76 12.87 0.14
CA SER A 25 -14.24 14.26 0.03
C SER A 25 -13.27 15.23 0.70
N ASP A 26 -13.28 16.51 0.29
CA ASP A 26 -12.54 17.59 0.96
C ASP A 26 -13.31 18.23 2.11
N SER A 27 -14.58 17.83 2.30
CA SER A 27 -15.53 18.41 3.25
C SER A 27 -15.57 17.72 4.64
N GLY A 28 -14.42 17.26 5.13
CA GLY A 28 -14.25 16.91 6.55
C GLY A 28 -14.75 15.55 7.03
N ASN A 29 -15.52 14.79 6.24
CA ASN A 29 -16.07 13.48 6.63
C ASN A 29 -15.39 12.27 5.96
N GLY A 30 -14.21 12.46 5.35
CA GLY A 30 -13.54 11.43 4.56
C GLY A 30 -12.35 10.82 5.29
N GLN A 31 -12.55 9.71 6.00
CA GLN A 31 -11.43 8.83 6.37
C GLN A 31 -10.98 8.07 5.11
N CYS A 32 -9.90 8.54 4.49
CA CYS A 32 -9.49 8.11 3.16
C CYS A 32 -8.30 7.16 3.25
N VAL A 33 -8.57 5.86 3.19
CA VAL A 33 -7.51 4.86 3.11
C VAL A 33 -7.32 4.41 1.67
N GLU A 34 -6.08 4.11 1.30
CA GLU A 34 -5.75 3.42 0.06
C GLU A 34 -4.88 2.20 0.35
N VAL A 35 -5.00 1.18 -0.50
CA VAL A 35 -4.29 -0.08 -0.37
C VAL A 35 -3.62 -0.44 -1.68
N ARG A 36 -2.43 -1.03 -1.59
CA ARG A 36 -1.75 -1.67 -2.72
C ARG A 36 -1.16 -3.01 -2.32
N ALA A 37 -0.99 -3.88 -3.31
CA ALA A 37 -0.20 -5.09 -3.15
C ALA A 37 1.25 -4.80 -3.58
N SER A 38 2.18 -5.37 -2.81
CA SER A 38 3.60 -5.42 -3.14
C SER A 38 4.06 -6.87 -3.09
N ALA A 39 4.65 -7.38 -4.17
CA ALA A 39 5.57 -8.48 -4.06
C ALA A 39 6.73 -7.98 -3.17
N ALA A 40 6.82 -8.50 -1.95
CA ALA A 40 7.97 -8.20 -1.09
C ALA A 40 9.19 -8.97 -1.59
N ASP A 41 8.94 -10.19 -2.10
CA ASP A 41 9.87 -11.09 -2.80
C ASP A 41 9.07 -12.03 -3.71
N LEU A 42 9.75 -12.83 -4.56
CA LEU A 42 9.13 -13.79 -5.49
C LEU A 42 8.17 -14.81 -4.83
N ALA A 43 8.25 -14.97 -3.52
CA ALA A 43 7.48 -15.94 -2.75
C ALA A 43 6.42 -15.33 -1.82
N SER A 44 6.33 -14.00 -1.69
CA SER A 44 5.45 -13.40 -0.67
C SER A 44 4.86 -12.04 -1.06
N THR A 45 3.53 -11.99 -1.05
CA THR A 45 2.74 -10.77 -1.19
C THR A 45 2.57 -10.09 0.16
N VAL A 46 2.95 -8.82 0.22
CA VAL A 46 2.69 -7.91 1.35
C VAL A 46 1.70 -6.85 0.91
N PHE A 47 0.73 -6.55 1.77
CA PHE A 47 -0.24 -5.48 1.57
C PHE A 47 0.25 -4.21 2.26
N GLN A 48 0.08 -3.08 1.59
CA GLN A 48 0.45 -1.79 2.10
C GLN A 48 -0.79 -0.91 2.20
N VAL A 49 -1.04 -0.35 3.38
CA VAL A 49 -2.16 0.55 3.65
C VAL A 49 -1.61 1.89 4.10
N ARG A 50 -2.18 2.98 3.58
CA ARG A 50 -1.83 4.33 4.00
C ARG A 50 -3.03 5.27 3.94
N ASP A 51 -2.89 6.41 4.59
CA ASP A 51 -3.82 7.54 4.45
C ASP A 51 -3.58 8.24 3.10
N SER A 52 -4.63 8.37 2.29
CA SER A 52 -4.57 8.95 0.95
C SER A 52 -4.42 10.47 0.95
N LYS A 53 -4.86 11.16 2.01
CA LYS A 53 -4.75 12.62 2.15
C LYS A 53 -3.32 13.07 2.43
N LEU A 54 -2.52 12.23 3.07
CA LEU A 54 -1.11 12.51 3.35
C LEU A 54 -0.18 12.21 2.15
N GLY A 55 -0.68 11.56 1.10
CA GLY A 55 0.07 11.29 -0.12
C GLY A 55 1.43 10.62 0.15
N GLY A 56 2.51 11.18 -0.40
CA GLY A 56 3.87 10.67 -0.21
C GLY A 56 4.40 10.78 1.22
N ALA A 57 3.83 11.64 2.05
CA ALA A 57 4.22 11.81 3.46
C ALA A 57 3.50 10.83 4.40
N SER A 58 2.57 10.03 3.87
CA SER A 58 1.77 9.09 4.66
C SER A 58 2.63 7.93 5.18
N PRO A 59 2.59 7.60 6.48
CA PRO A 59 3.17 6.36 6.97
C PRO A 59 2.48 5.16 6.31
N THR A 60 3.27 4.17 5.91
CA THR A 60 2.76 2.97 5.22
C THR A 60 2.80 1.78 6.15
N LEU A 61 1.63 1.27 6.52
CA LEU A 61 1.49 0.02 7.27
C LEU A 61 1.70 -1.16 6.32
N ARG A 62 2.62 -2.06 6.66
CA ARG A 62 2.89 -3.30 5.90
C ARG A 62 2.26 -4.48 6.63
N LEU A 63 1.48 -5.26 5.90
CA LEU A 63 0.69 -6.38 6.44
C LEU A 63 0.97 -7.64 5.64
N THR A 64 1.06 -8.78 6.32
CA THR A 64 1.00 -10.08 5.64
C THR A 64 -0.41 -10.30 5.05
N ALA A 65 -0.56 -11.29 4.17
CA ALA A 65 -1.88 -11.68 3.67
C ALA A 65 -2.85 -12.09 4.79
N GLY A 66 -2.33 -12.76 5.83
CA GLY A 66 -3.10 -13.16 7.01
C GLY A 66 -3.60 -11.95 7.79
N ASP A 67 -2.71 -11.02 8.12
CA ASP A 67 -3.06 -9.81 8.88
C ASP A 67 -4.03 -8.90 8.12
N PHE A 68 -3.83 -8.75 6.80
CA PHE A 68 -4.74 -7.97 5.97
C PHE A 68 -6.14 -8.60 5.93
N THR A 69 -6.23 -9.94 5.87
CA THR A 69 -7.52 -10.65 5.96
C THR A 69 -8.19 -10.44 7.31
N ALA A 70 -7.42 -10.49 8.41
CA ALA A 70 -7.94 -10.23 9.76
C ALA A 70 -8.46 -8.79 9.89
N LEU A 71 -7.75 -7.81 9.34
CA LEU A 71 -8.17 -6.41 9.30
C LEU A 71 -9.52 -6.24 8.59
N LEU A 72 -9.68 -6.85 7.40
CA LEU A 72 -10.93 -6.79 6.63
C LEU A 72 -12.11 -7.43 7.38
N LYS A 73 -11.87 -8.57 8.04
CA LYS A 73 -12.89 -9.23 8.87
C LYS A 73 -13.35 -8.33 10.01
N GLN A 74 -12.41 -7.68 10.69
CA GLN A 74 -12.72 -6.76 11.79
C GLN A 74 -13.46 -5.51 11.31
N SER A 75 -13.08 -4.94 10.16
CA SER A 75 -13.75 -3.74 9.63
C SER A 75 -15.21 -3.98 9.22
N ASN A 76 -15.60 -5.24 8.99
CA ASN A 76 -16.94 -5.64 8.58
C ASN A 76 -17.87 -6.04 9.75
N GLN A 77 -17.44 -5.87 11.01
CA GLN A 77 -18.24 -6.19 12.21
C GLN A 77 -19.03 -4.99 12.76
N HIS A 78 -19.16 -3.91 11.98
CA HIS A 78 -19.98 -2.74 12.28
C HIS A 78 -21.17 -2.68 11.33
#